data_AF-A0A7Y3DAN4-F1
#
_entry.id   AF-A0A7Y3DAN4-F1
#
_cell.length_a   1.000
_cell.length_b   1.000
_cell.length_c   1.000
_cell.angle_alpha   90.00
_cell.angle_beta   90.00
_cell.angle_gamma   90.00
#
_symmetry.space_group_name_H-M   'P 1'
#
loop_
_entity.id
_entity.type
_entity.pdbx_description
1 polymer ?
#
loop_
_entity_poly.entity_id
_entity_poly.type
_entity_poly.pdbx_seq_one_letter_code
_entity_poly.pdbx_strand_id
1 'polypeptide(L)' 'MTDRLDRFPLVGAATMRALDRHTIETLGVPGEVLMESAGRAVAEAV' A
#
# COMPACT_ATOMS: atom_id res chain seq x y z
N MET A 1 -22.24 -4.39 0.66
CA MET A 1 -21.10 -3.50 0.34
C MET A 1 -19.92 -4.40 0.06
N THR A 2 -19.72 -4.69 -1.21
CA THR A 2 -19.12 -5.91 -1.76
C THR A 2 -17.73 -6.23 -1.24
N ASP A 3 -17.56 -7.50 -0.86
CA ASP A 3 -16.33 -8.26 -0.68
C ASP A 3 -15.16 -7.76 -1.57
N ARG A 4 -14.31 -6.91 -0.99
CA ARG A 4 -13.16 -6.29 -1.67
C ARG A 4 -11.83 -6.94 -1.27
N LEU A 5 -11.85 -7.83 -0.28
CA LEU A 5 -10.67 -8.46 0.29
C LEU A 5 -10.29 -9.74 -0.48
N ASP A 6 -11.26 -10.45 -1.06
CA ASP A 6 -10.99 -11.64 -1.87
C ASP A 6 -10.32 -11.32 -3.23
N ARG A 7 -10.23 -10.04 -3.60
CA ARG A 7 -9.71 -9.60 -4.91
C ARG A 7 -8.18 -9.44 -4.97
N PHE A 8 -7.50 -9.30 -3.84
CA PHE A 8 -6.06 -9.08 -3.82
C PHE A 8 -5.36 -10.21 -3.05
N PRO A 9 -4.38 -10.89 -3.66
CA PRO A 9 -3.65 -11.94 -2.97
C PRO A 9 -2.88 -11.35 -1.78
N LEU A 10 -2.89 -12.05 -0.65
CA LEU A 10 -2.02 -11.72 0.47
C LEU A 10 -0.57 -11.98 0.07
N VAL A 11 0.26 -10.95 0.12
CA VAL A 11 1.67 -11.03 -0.28
C VAL A 11 2.61 -11.10 0.92
N GLY A 12 3.77 -11.71 0.72
CA GLY A 12 4.85 -11.70 1.70
C GLY A 12 5.62 -10.38 1.73
N ALA A 13 6.47 -10.21 2.75
CA ALA A 13 7.20 -8.97 2.99
C ALA A 13 8.20 -8.60 1.88
N ALA A 14 8.79 -9.57 1.18
CA ALA A 14 9.69 -9.29 0.06
C ALA A 14 8.92 -8.66 -1.12
N THR A 15 7.77 -9.23 -1.44
CA THR A 15 6.85 -8.71 -2.47
C THR A 15 6.33 -7.33 -2.09
N MET A 16 5.92 -7.11 -0.83
CA MET A 16 5.45 -5.80 -0.38
C MET A 16 6.51 -4.71 -0.58
N ARG A 17 7.78 -4.97 -0.21
CA ARG A 17 8.88 -4.03 -0.44
C ARG A 17 9.12 -3.74 -1.93
N ALA A 18 8.90 -4.72 -2.80
CA ALA A 18 9.01 -4.53 -4.24
C ALA A 18 7.89 -3.64 -4.78
N LEU A 19 6.66 -3.80 -4.25
CA LEU A 19 5.51 -2.95 -4.58
C LEU A 19 5.74 -1.50 -4.12
N ASP A 20 6.22 -1.31 -2.89
CA ASP A 20 6.57 0.02 -2.36
C ASP A 20 7.62 0.69 -3.24
N ARG A 21 8.68 -0.04 -3.59
CA ARG A 21 9.75 0.46 -4.46
C ARG A 21 9.25 0.83 -5.84
N HIS A 22 8.43 -0.01 -6.47
CA HIS A 22 7.84 0.30 -7.77
C HIS A 22 6.97 1.57 -7.70
N THR A 23 6.19 1.71 -6.63
CA THR A 23 5.35 2.90 -6.40
C THR A 23 6.19 4.17 -6.29
N ILE A 24 7.32 4.11 -5.59
CA ILE A 24 8.19 5.26 -5.39
C ILE A 24 9.01 5.56 -6.64
N GLU A 25 9.75 4.58 -7.13
CA GLU A 25 10.77 4.78 -8.16
C GLU A 25 10.18 4.79 -9.58
N THR A 26 9.11 4.01 -9.83
CA THR A 26 8.52 3.88 -11.16
C THR A 26 7.27 4.74 -11.33
N LEU A 27 6.37 4.73 -10.34
CA LEU A 27 5.14 5.56 -10.40
C LEU A 27 5.36 6.99 -9.90
N GLY A 28 6.51 7.27 -9.28
CA GLY A 28 6.93 8.62 -8.89
C GLY A 28 6.26 9.15 -7.63
N VAL A 29 5.67 8.30 -6.80
CA VAL A 29 5.05 8.72 -5.54
C VAL A 29 6.16 8.97 -4.50
N PRO A 30 6.30 10.17 -3.92
CA PRO A 30 7.28 10.38 -2.85
C PRO A 30 7.04 9.44 -1.66
N GLY A 31 8.10 8.88 -1.11
CA GLY A 31 8.00 7.89 -0.03
C GLY A 31 7.26 8.44 1.20
N GLU A 32 7.48 9.70 1.55
CA GLU A 32 6.78 10.37 2.64
C GLU A 32 5.26 10.48 2.41
N VAL A 33 4.84 10.72 1.16
CA VAL A 33 3.42 10.79 0.79
C VAL A 33 2.77 9.40 0.85
N LEU A 34 3.49 8.38 0.39
CA LEU A 34 3.03 6.99 0.48
C LEU A 34 2.81 6.57 1.94
N MET A 35 3.74 6.90 2.83
CA MET A 35 3.63 6.57 4.26
C MET A 35 2.53 7.37 4.96
N GLU A 36 2.35 8.65 4.63
CA GLU A 36 1.25 9.46 5.17
C GLU A 36 -0.10 8.89 4.76
N SER A 37 -0.28 8.54 3.49
CA SER A 37 -1.52 7.93 2.99
C SER A 37 -1.81 6.59 3.66
N ALA A 38 -0.79 5.76 3.85
CA ALA A 38 -0.93 4.48 4.57
C ALA A 38 -1.32 4.69 6.04
N GLY A 39 -0.64 5.61 6.73
CA GLY A 39 -0.93 5.93 8.13
C GLY A 39 -2.33 6.50 8.32
N ARG A 40 -2.77 7.40 7.43
CA ARG A 40 -4.13 7.94 7.42
C ARG A 40 -5.18 6.85 7.29
N ALA A 41 -5.02 5.94 6.33
CA ALA A 41 -5.95 4.83 6.12
C ALA A 41 -6.05 3.92 7.36
N VAL A 42 -4.94 3.69 8.06
CA VAL A 42 -4.93 2.94 9.32
C VAL A 42 -5.67 3.71 10.43
N ALA A 43 -5.41 5.01 10.56
CA ALA A 43 -6.06 5.85 11.56
C ALA A 43 -7.58 6.00 11.34
N GLU A 44 -8.04 5.97 10.09
CA GLU A 44 -9.47 5.98 9.74
C GLU A 44 -10.17 4.64 9.98
N ALA A 45 -9.40 3.55 10.12
CA ALA A 45 -9.93 2.19 10.28
C ALA A 45 -10.14 1.76 11.75
N VAL A 46 -9.79 2.62 12.72
CA VAL A 46 -9.93 2.36 14.18
C VAL A 46 -11.11 3.08 14.81
#